data_AF-A0A8S2AYT7-F1
#
_entry.id   AF-A0A8S2AYT7-F1
#
_cell.length_a   1.000
_cell.length_b   1.000
_cell.length_c   1.000
_cell.angle_alpha   90.00
_cell.angle_beta   90.00
_cell.angle_gamma   90.00
#
_symmetry.space_group_name_H-M   'P 1'
#
loop_
_entity.id
_entity.type
_entity.pdbx_description
1 polymer ?
#
loop_
_entity_poly.entity_id
_entity_poly.type
_entity_poly.pdbx_seq_one_letter_code
_entity_poly.pdbx_strand_id
1 'polypeptide(L)'
;MPEAPKIVASEVSDESLAEKNKNKLQFIEDVTTNADDVQRRVLEEILSRNADVEYLKRHGLDGRTDRQTFKHVMPVVTYEDIQPEINRIANGDKSQILCSNPISEFLTSSGTSGGERKLMPTIEEELDRRSLLYSLLMPVMNQFVPGLDKGKGMNSGVTSSISLPKALTEKEQQELVDLVDVKLGQEYELVVTTYAGLYRVVDSYFSPKCPKWSPGHKQWGSN
;
A
#
# COMPACT_ATOMS: atom_id res chain seq x y z
N MET A 1 27.54 -33.76 -13.87
CA MET A 1 26.83 -32.53 -13.44
C MET A 1 27.41 -32.15 -12.08
N PRO A 2 27.86 -30.91 -11.87
CA PRO A 2 28.30 -30.49 -10.54
C PRO A 2 27.09 -30.41 -9.60
N GLU A 3 27.24 -30.94 -8.39
CA GLU A 3 26.21 -30.87 -7.34
C GLU A 3 25.90 -29.41 -6.98
N ALA A 4 24.62 -29.12 -6.74
CA ALA A 4 24.20 -27.82 -6.23
C ALA A 4 24.83 -27.56 -4.84
N PRO A 5 25.28 -26.33 -4.53
CA PRO A 5 25.83 -26.01 -3.22
C PRO A 5 24.82 -26.32 -2.12
N LYS A 6 25.25 -27.09 -1.11
CA LYS A 6 24.47 -27.26 0.12
C LYS A 6 24.38 -25.92 0.83
N ILE A 7 23.24 -25.25 0.70
CA ILE A 7 22.89 -24.13 1.56
C ILE A 7 22.79 -24.73 2.97
N VAL A 8 23.75 -24.36 3.83
CA VAL A 8 23.69 -24.67 5.26
C VAL A 8 22.48 -23.91 5.79
N ALA A 9 21.38 -24.63 6.02
CA ALA A 9 20.24 -24.08 6.71
C ALA A 9 20.72 -23.66 8.10
N SER A 10 20.82 -22.35 8.35
CA SER A 10 20.99 -21.86 9.70
C SER A 10 19.82 -22.37 10.54
N GLU A 11 20.12 -23.15 11.57
CA GLU A 11 19.13 -23.64 12.55
C GLU A 11 18.49 -22.44 13.24
N VAL A 12 17.40 -21.93 12.67
CA VAL A 12 16.47 -21.05 13.38
C VAL A 12 15.68 -21.97 14.29
N SER A 13 15.93 -21.90 15.61
CA SER A 13 15.20 -22.72 16.58
C SER A 13 13.69 -22.44 16.52
N ASP A 14 12.86 -23.46 16.73
CA ASP A 14 11.39 -23.36 16.73
C ASP A 14 10.89 -22.29 17.71
N GLU A 15 11.57 -22.10 18.85
CA GLU A 15 11.29 -21.02 19.82
C GLU A 15 11.51 -19.62 19.22
N SER A 16 12.53 -19.45 18.36
CA SER A 16 12.79 -18.18 17.67
C SER A 16 11.71 -17.84 16.64
N LEU A 17 11.16 -18.86 15.96
CA LEU A 17 10.09 -18.66 14.98
C LEU A 17 8.76 -18.33 15.65
N ALA A 18 8.43 -19.00 16.74
CA ALA A 18 7.22 -18.72 17.52
C ALA A 18 7.22 -17.27 18.04
N GLU A 19 8.35 -16.81 18.58
CA GLU A 19 8.48 -15.43 19.07
C GLU A 19 8.39 -14.40 17.94
N LYS A 20 9.00 -14.67 16.77
CA LYS A 20 8.85 -13.83 15.58
C LYS A 20 7.39 -13.73 15.13
N ASN A 21 6.66 -14.85 15.10
CA ASN A 21 5.24 -14.86 14.74
C ASN A 21 4.41 -14.05 15.74
N LYS A 22 4.67 -14.22 17.03
CA LYS A 22 4.00 -13.45 18.10
C LYS A 22 4.23 -11.96 17.93
N ASN A 23 5.46 -11.52 17.67
CA ASN A 23 5.77 -10.11 17.44
C ASN A 23 5.07 -9.54 16.19
N LYS A 24 4.92 -10.32 15.13
CA LYS A 24 4.20 -9.92 13.91
C LYS A 24 2.70 -9.81 14.14
N LEU A 25 2.12 -10.71 14.92
CA LEU A 25 0.72 -10.65 15.32
C LEU A 25 0.46 -9.46 16.25
N GLN A 26 1.33 -9.23 17.24
CA GLN A 26 1.25 -8.06 18.10
C GLN A 26 1.35 -6.76 17.29
N PHE A 27 2.24 -6.71 16.31
CA PHE A 27 2.31 -5.58 15.39
C PHE A 27 0.98 -5.32 14.68
N ILE A 28 0.29 -6.36 14.19
CA ILE A 28 -1.04 -6.21 13.58
C ILE A 28 -2.02 -5.61 14.59
N GLU A 29 -2.12 -6.16 15.80
CA GLU A 29 -3.00 -5.65 16.85
C GLU A 29 -2.71 -4.19 17.19
N ASP A 30 -1.43 -3.83 17.31
CA ASP A 30 -1.02 -2.47 17.65
C ASP A 30 -1.41 -1.48 16.54
N VAL A 31 -1.20 -1.83 15.27
CA VAL A 31 -1.51 -0.93 14.15
C VAL A 31 -3.00 -0.83 13.87
N THR A 32 -3.78 -1.89 14.09
CA THR A 32 -5.24 -1.88 13.90
C THR A 32 -5.95 -1.21 15.07
N THR A 33 -5.49 -1.42 16.30
CA THR A 33 -6.05 -0.77 17.50
C THR A 33 -5.82 0.74 17.49
N ASN A 34 -4.64 1.19 17.05
CA ASN A 34 -4.24 2.59 17.08
C ASN A 34 -4.25 3.22 15.67
N ALA A 35 -5.17 2.79 14.81
CA ALA A 35 -5.16 3.11 13.38
C ALA A 35 -5.17 4.62 13.08
N ASP A 36 -5.90 5.44 13.84
CA ASP A 36 -5.95 6.90 13.62
C ASP A 36 -4.58 7.54 13.92
N ASP A 37 -3.98 7.18 15.05
CA ASP A 37 -2.67 7.67 15.45
C ASP A 37 -1.56 7.20 14.51
N VAL A 38 -1.65 5.97 14.01
CA VAL A 38 -0.73 5.45 12.98
C VAL A 38 -0.88 6.24 11.69
N GLN A 39 -2.11 6.43 11.19
CA GLN A 39 -2.36 7.20 9.97
C GLN A 39 -1.89 8.64 10.09
N ARG A 40 -2.17 9.30 11.22
CA ARG A 40 -1.70 10.67 11.50
C ARG A 40 -0.17 10.77 11.45
N ARG A 41 0.53 9.85 12.11
CA ARG A 41 2.01 9.82 12.11
C ARG A 41 2.59 9.55 10.73
N VAL A 42 2.00 8.61 9.98
CA VAL A 42 2.43 8.30 8.61
C VAL A 42 2.26 9.52 7.71
N LEU A 43 1.11 10.20 7.77
CA LEU A 43 0.90 11.42 6.99
C LEU A 43 1.91 12.51 7.37
N GLU A 44 2.09 12.77 8.66
CA GLU A 44 3.06 13.75 9.16
C GLU A 44 4.49 13.43 8.67
N GLU A 45 4.89 12.16 8.71
CA GLU A 45 6.20 11.71 8.23
C GLU A 45 6.35 11.91 6.72
N ILE A 46 5.35 11.52 5.92
CA ILE A 46 5.38 11.70 4.46
C ILE A 46 5.48 13.20 4.12
N LEU A 47 4.69 14.06 4.77
CA LEU A 47 4.70 15.50 4.53
C LEU A 47 5.99 16.16 5.00
N SER A 48 6.53 15.74 6.14
CA SER A 48 7.81 16.25 6.66
C SER A 48 8.96 15.94 5.71
N ARG A 49 9.06 14.69 5.24
CA ARG A 49 10.11 14.25 4.32
C ARG A 49 10.03 14.98 2.98
N ASN A 50 8.81 15.17 2.48
CA ASN A 50 8.57 15.76 1.15
C ASN A 50 8.30 17.27 1.17
N ALA A 51 8.48 17.96 2.30
CA ALA A 51 8.09 19.36 2.46
C ALA A 51 8.60 20.30 1.35
N ASP A 52 9.77 19.98 0.78
CA ASP A 52 10.47 20.79 -0.20
C ASP A 52 10.24 20.39 -1.66
N VAL A 53 9.47 19.33 -1.95
CA VAL A 53 9.26 18.86 -3.33
C VAL A 53 8.39 19.83 -4.13
N GLU A 54 8.62 19.88 -5.44
CA GLU A 54 7.94 20.80 -6.37
C GLU A 54 6.41 20.71 -6.24
N TYR A 55 5.87 19.49 -6.15
CA TYR A 55 4.43 19.25 -6.08
C TYR A 55 3.79 19.88 -4.84
N LEU A 56 4.37 19.67 -3.65
CA LEU A 56 3.83 20.26 -2.41
C LEU A 56 3.99 21.79 -2.36
N LYS A 57 5.10 22.31 -2.88
CA LYS A 57 5.33 23.75 -3.01
C LYS A 57 4.32 24.41 -3.94
N ARG A 58 4.00 23.76 -5.07
CA ARG A 58 3.01 24.27 -6.04
C ARG A 58 1.63 24.45 -5.43
N HIS A 59 1.24 23.55 -4.53
CA HIS A 59 -0.05 23.64 -3.83
C HIS A 59 -0.02 24.53 -2.58
N GLY A 60 1.14 25.09 -2.20
CA GLY A 60 1.23 26.00 -1.06
C GLY A 60 1.05 25.30 0.29
N LEU A 61 1.50 24.04 0.41
CA LEU A 61 1.45 23.35 1.70
C LEU A 61 2.42 23.98 2.72
N ASP A 62 3.48 24.65 2.24
CA ASP A 62 4.42 25.46 3.02
C ASP A 62 5.02 24.74 4.23
N GLY A 63 5.35 23.45 4.04
CA GLY A 63 5.94 22.61 5.09
C GLY A 63 5.00 22.22 6.22
N ARG A 64 3.69 22.52 6.11
CA ARG A 64 2.69 22.09 7.09
C ARG A 64 2.44 20.58 6.98
N THR A 65 2.38 19.92 8.13
CA THR A 65 2.30 18.46 8.23
C THR A 65 0.99 17.97 8.85
N ASP A 66 0.11 18.90 9.24
CA ASP A 66 -1.14 18.55 9.91
C ASP A 66 -2.22 18.10 8.92
N ARG A 67 -3.02 17.13 9.36
CA ARG A 67 -4.09 16.50 8.57
C ARG A 67 -5.12 17.50 8.04
N GLN A 68 -5.46 18.52 8.82
CA GLN A 68 -6.54 19.45 8.47
C GLN A 68 -6.10 20.37 7.33
N THR A 69 -4.90 20.94 7.43
CA THR A 69 -4.30 21.71 6.36
C THR A 69 -4.13 20.84 5.11
N PHE A 70 -3.61 19.62 5.24
CA PHE A 70 -3.45 18.71 4.10
C PHE A 70 -4.79 18.47 3.39
N LYS A 71 -5.89 18.24 4.12
CA LYS A 71 -7.24 18.11 3.55
C LYS A 71 -7.75 19.37 2.87
N HIS A 72 -7.41 20.55 3.37
CA HIS A 72 -7.88 21.80 2.79
C HIS A 72 -7.07 22.26 1.57
N VAL A 73 -5.77 22.00 1.57
CA VAL A 73 -4.82 22.55 0.60
C VAL A 73 -4.55 21.60 -0.56
N MET A 74 -4.43 20.29 -0.28
CA MET A 74 -4.04 19.33 -1.30
C MET A 74 -5.27 18.77 -2.05
N PRO A 75 -5.33 18.90 -3.38
CA PRO A 75 -6.46 18.37 -4.14
C PRO A 75 -6.45 16.85 -4.18
N VAL A 76 -7.64 16.28 -4.41
CA VAL A 76 -7.75 14.91 -4.89
C VAL A 76 -7.44 14.89 -6.39
N VAL A 77 -6.61 13.95 -6.85
CA VAL A 77 -6.07 13.93 -8.22
C VAL A 77 -6.20 12.55 -8.86
N THR A 78 -6.29 12.50 -10.18
CA THR A 78 -6.17 11.26 -10.96
C THR A 78 -4.73 11.08 -11.49
N TYR A 79 -4.47 9.97 -12.17
CA TYR A 79 -3.16 9.72 -12.77
C TYR A 79 -2.83 10.76 -13.86
N GLU A 80 -3.84 11.21 -14.60
CA GLU A 80 -3.71 12.15 -15.69
C GLU A 80 -3.24 13.53 -15.20
N ASP A 81 -3.67 13.96 -14.02
CA ASP A 81 -3.27 15.22 -13.41
C ASP A 81 -1.77 15.28 -13.06
N ILE A 82 -1.17 14.12 -12.80
CA ILE A 82 0.22 13.95 -12.30
C ILE A 82 1.13 13.30 -13.35
N GLN A 83 0.57 12.94 -14.50
CA GLN A 83 1.29 12.37 -15.62
C GLN A 83 2.43 13.26 -16.12
N PRO A 84 2.31 14.60 -16.14
CA PRO A 84 3.43 15.48 -16.52
C PRO A 84 4.67 15.29 -15.64
N GLU A 85 4.51 15.19 -14.32
CA GLU A 85 5.57 14.95 -13.35
C GLU A 85 6.20 13.58 -13.55
N ILE A 86 5.36 12.55 -13.71
CA ILE A 86 5.80 11.18 -13.96
C ILE A 86 6.64 11.11 -15.24
N ASN A 87 6.20 11.76 -16.31
CA ASN A 87 6.92 11.80 -17.58
C ASN A 87 8.25 12.53 -17.47
N ARG A 88 8.34 13.61 -16.68
CA ARG A 88 9.62 14.29 -16.42
C ARG A 88 10.62 13.36 -15.74
N ILE A 89 10.18 12.65 -14.71
CA ILE A 89 11.02 11.69 -13.98
C ILE A 89 11.43 10.53 -14.92
N ALA A 90 10.50 9.98 -15.69
CA ALA A 90 10.76 8.90 -16.64
C ALA A 90 11.77 9.30 -17.74
N ASN A 91 11.77 10.58 -18.14
CA ASN A 91 12.74 11.15 -19.07
C ASN A 91 14.09 11.53 -18.41
N GLY A 92 14.27 11.25 -17.13
CA GLY A 92 15.54 11.40 -16.41
C GLY A 92 15.69 12.68 -15.60
N ASP A 93 14.63 13.46 -15.38
CA ASP A 93 14.66 14.57 -14.43
C ASP A 93 14.84 14.02 -13.00
N LYS A 94 15.97 14.38 -12.37
CA LYS A 94 16.34 13.94 -11.01
C LYS A 94 15.98 14.96 -9.93
N SER A 95 15.28 16.02 -10.30
CA SER A 95 14.79 17.03 -9.33
C SER A 95 13.78 16.40 -8.37
N GLN A 96 13.65 17.00 -7.19
CA GLN A 96 12.67 16.58 -6.18
C GLN A 96 11.25 17.03 -6.58
N ILE A 97 10.64 16.33 -7.53
CA ILE A 97 9.34 16.70 -8.10
C ILE A 97 8.20 16.24 -7.18
N LEU A 98 8.16 14.93 -6.92
CA LEU A 98 7.08 14.25 -6.17
C LEU A 98 7.55 13.72 -4.82
N CYS A 99 8.84 13.40 -4.73
CA CYS A 99 9.46 12.76 -3.60
C CYS A 99 10.83 13.40 -3.35
N SER A 100 11.21 13.53 -2.09
CA SER A 100 12.54 13.98 -1.67
C SER A 100 13.63 12.96 -2.02
N ASN A 101 13.27 11.68 -2.01
CA ASN A 101 14.16 10.57 -2.31
C ASN A 101 14.16 10.30 -3.83
N PRO A 102 15.31 9.87 -4.39
CA PRO A 102 15.38 9.48 -5.79
C PRO A 102 14.41 8.33 -6.09
N ILE A 103 13.63 8.47 -7.17
CA ILE A 103 12.80 7.37 -7.68
C ILE A 103 13.71 6.26 -8.18
N SER A 104 13.55 5.06 -7.64
CA SER A 104 14.41 3.90 -7.94
C SER A 104 13.92 3.12 -9.15
N GLU A 105 12.60 2.98 -9.29
CA GLU A 105 11.97 2.28 -10.41
C GLU A 105 10.52 2.76 -10.60
N PHE A 106 9.89 2.34 -11.70
CA PHE A 106 8.46 2.52 -11.93
C PHE A 106 7.76 1.16 -11.88
N LEU A 107 6.81 1.02 -10.96
CA LEU A 107 5.91 -0.12 -10.94
C LEU A 107 4.83 0.10 -12.00
N THR A 108 4.63 -0.89 -12.87
CA THR A 108 3.57 -0.80 -13.88
C THR A 108 2.25 -1.31 -13.33
N SER A 109 1.23 -0.45 -13.32
CA SER A 109 -0.12 -0.84 -12.95
C SER A 109 -0.77 -1.63 -14.10
N SER A 110 -1.70 -2.53 -13.76
CA SER A 110 -2.57 -3.18 -14.76
C SER A 110 -3.55 -2.22 -15.43
N GLY A 111 -3.91 -1.12 -14.75
CA GLY A 111 -4.70 -0.04 -15.31
C GLY A 111 -3.91 0.77 -16.34
N THR A 112 -4.59 1.23 -17.38
CA THR A 112 -4.01 2.03 -18.46
C THR A 112 -4.51 3.47 -18.45
N SER A 113 -3.71 4.39 -19.00
CA SER A 113 -4.10 5.75 -19.33
C SER A 113 -3.66 6.03 -20.76
N GLY A 114 -4.58 6.44 -21.63
CA GLY A 114 -4.31 6.62 -23.06
C GLY A 114 -3.85 5.34 -23.79
N GLY A 115 -4.17 4.15 -23.27
CA GLY A 115 -3.77 2.86 -23.84
C GLY A 115 -2.46 2.30 -23.29
N GLU A 116 -1.68 3.10 -22.55
CA GLU A 116 -0.40 2.69 -21.95
C GLU A 116 -0.55 2.38 -20.45
N ARG A 117 0.27 1.48 -19.92
CA ARG A 117 0.26 1.16 -18.48
C ARG A 117 0.69 2.36 -17.65
N LYS A 118 -0.01 2.59 -16.53
CA LYS A 118 0.35 3.63 -15.57
C LYS A 118 1.68 3.30 -14.89
N LEU A 119 2.58 4.29 -14.85
CA LEU A 119 3.89 4.21 -14.21
C LEU A 119 3.78 4.78 -12.80
N MET A 120 3.89 3.92 -11.79
CA MET A 120 3.85 4.32 -10.38
C MET A 120 5.27 4.47 -9.85
N PRO A 121 5.75 5.69 -9.56
CA PRO A 121 7.09 5.87 -9.02
C PRO A 121 7.20 5.21 -7.64
N THR A 122 8.30 4.50 -7.41
CA THR A 122 8.63 3.94 -6.09
C THR A 122 10.05 4.31 -5.69
N ILE A 123 10.31 4.28 -4.39
CA ILE A 123 11.64 4.47 -3.80
C ILE A 123 12.11 3.15 -3.17
N GLU A 124 13.41 3.04 -2.94
CA GLU A 124 14.03 1.82 -2.39
C GLU A 124 13.43 1.40 -1.03
N GLU A 125 13.12 2.36 -0.16
CA GLU A 125 12.53 2.12 1.17
C GLU A 125 11.14 1.46 1.11
N GLU A 126 10.39 1.62 0.02
CA GLU A 126 9.09 0.95 -0.15
C GLU A 126 9.24 -0.57 -0.30
N LEU A 127 10.42 -1.07 -0.69
CA LEU A 127 10.71 -2.50 -0.71
C LEU A 127 10.64 -3.11 0.69
N ASP A 128 11.18 -2.42 1.69
CA ASP A 128 11.17 -2.88 3.08
C ASP A 128 9.75 -2.88 3.66
N ARG A 129 8.95 -1.86 3.32
CA ARG A 129 7.53 -1.80 3.72
C ARG A 129 6.72 -2.93 3.10
N ARG A 130 6.93 -3.21 1.81
CA ARG A 130 6.30 -4.33 1.12
C ARG A 130 6.74 -5.68 1.70
N SER A 131 8.03 -5.82 2.01
CA SER A 131 8.57 -7.00 2.68
C SER A 131 7.95 -7.22 4.06
N LEU A 132 7.78 -6.15 4.84
CA LEU A 132 7.08 -6.19 6.12
C LEU A 132 5.65 -6.70 5.95
N LEU A 133 4.88 -6.17 5.01
CA LEU A 133 3.51 -6.63 4.73
C LEU A 133 3.48 -8.12 4.39
N TYR A 134 4.34 -8.59 3.48
CA TYR A 134 4.41 -10.02 3.13
C TYR A 134 4.81 -10.90 4.33
N SER A 135 5.65 -10.39 5.23
CA SER A 135 6.06 -11.12 6.43
C SER A 135 4.92 -11.36 7.44
N LEU A 136 3.79 -10.64 7.31
CA LEU A 136 2.61 -10.81 8.18
C LEU A 136 1.72 -11.99 7.76
N LEU A 137 1.80 -12.43 6.50
CA LEU A 137 0.91 -13.45 5.95
C LEU A 137 1.06 -14.80 6.67
N MET A 138 2.30 -15.28 6.81
CA MET A 138 2.56 -16.59 7.43
C MET A 138 2.18 -16.66 8.92
N PRO A 139 2.50 -15.66 9.76
CA PRO A 139 2.01 -15.61 11.14
C PRO A 139 0.49 -15.73 11.25
N VAL A 140 -0.25 -15.04 10.39
CA VAL A 140 -1.72 -15.10 10.37
C VAL A 140 -2.21 -16.48 9.92
N MET A 141 -1.68 -17.01 8.82
CA MET A 141 -2.08 -18.31 8.29
C MET A 141 -1.82 -19.44 9.30
N ASN A 142 -0.71 -19.38 10.03
CA ASN A 142 -0.35 -20.37 11.05
C ASN A 142 -1.35 -20.45 12.21
N GLN A 143 -2.15 -19.41 12.48
CA GLN A 143 -3.22 -19.47 13.48
C GLN A 143 -4.36 -20.42 13.08
N PHE A 144 -4.58 -20.60 11.77
CA PHE A 144 -5.70 -21.37 11.24
C PHE A 144 -5.27 -22.69 10.62
N VAL A 145 -4.03 -22.78 10.11
CA VAL A 145 -3.47 -23.96 9.47
C VAL A 145 -2.12 -24.29 10.12
N PRO A 146 -2.08 -25.08 11.20
CA PRO A 146 -0.84 -25.43 11.87
C PRO A 146 -0.01 -26.40 11.01
N GLY A 147 1.32 -26.31 11.11
CA GLY A 147 2.23 -27.22 10.41
C GLY A 147 2.57 -26.82 8.97
N LEU A 148 2.22 -25.61 8.51
CA LEU A 148 2.62 -25.10 7.18
C LEU A 148 4.14 -24.96 7.04
N ASP A 149 4.83 -24.73 8.14
CA ASP A 149 6.29 -24.71 8.28
C ASP A 149 6.95 -26.07 7.95
N LYS A 150 6.19 -27.16 8.04
CA LYS A 150 6.67 -28.52 7.74
C LYS A 150 6.56 -28.89 6.25
N GLY A 151 5.95 -28.03 5.44
CA GLY A 151 5.72 -28.24 4.01
C GLY A 151 6.47 -27.26 3.12
N LYS A 152 6.25 -27.36 1.80
CA LYS A 152 6.71 -26.38 0.80
C LYS A 152 5.51 -25.87 0.02
N GLY A 153 5.44 -24.54 -0.17
CA GLY A 153 4.44 -23.92 -1.03
C GLY A 153 4.84 -24.01 -2.50
N MET A 154 3.89 -24.39 -3.37
CA MET A 154 4.00 -24.19 -4.81
C MET A 154 3.24 -22.92 -5.16
N ASN A 155 3.93 -21.92 -5.71
CA ASN A 155 3.31 -20.68 -6.14
C ASN A 155 3.48 -20.50 -7.65
N SER A 156 2.36 -20.43 -8.38
CA SER A 156 2.34 -20.05 -9.79
C SER A 156 2.02 -18.56 -9.85
N GLY A 157 3.03 -17.73 -10.08
CA GLY A 157 2.92 -16.28 -10.01
C GLY A 157 1.84 -15.72 -10.95
N VAL A 158 0.70 -15.35 -10.38
CA VAL A 158 -0.33 -14.54 -11.04
C VAL A 158 -0.64 -13.38 -10.10
N THR A 159 -0.19 -12.17 -10.45
CA THR A 159 -0.53 -10.95 -9.71
C THR A 159 -1.84 -10.38 -10.25
N SER A 160 -2.86 -10.31 -9.39
CA SER A 160 -4.16 -9.75 -9.71
C SER A 160 -4.10 -8.25 -9.97
N SER A 161 -4.88 -7.82 -10.95
CA SER A 161 -5.01 -6.47 -11.47
C SER A 161 -5.82 -5.54 -10.55
N ILE A 162 -5.34 -4.31 -10.41
CA ILE A 162 -6.05 -3.17 -9.84
C ILE A 162 -6.75 -2.42 -10.99
N SER A 163 -8.02 -2.04 -10.81
CA SER A 163 -8.81 -1.33 -11.84
C SER A 163 -8.75 0.19 -11.64
N LEU A 164 -9.35 0.94 -12.56
CA LEU A 164 -9.15 2.40 -12.67
C LEU A 164 -10.11 3.19 -11.78
N PRO A 165 -9.74 4.39 -11.30
CA PRO A 165 -10.69 5.32 -10.68
C PRO A 165 -11.32 6.36 -11.62
N LYS A 166 -12.38 6.99 -11.09
CA LYS A 166 -13.07 8.14 -11.67
C LYS A 166 -12.71 9.42 -10.90
N ALA A 167 -12.76 10.58 -11.56
CA ALA A 167 -12.55 11.87 -10.88
C ALA A 167 -13.70 12.17 -9.92
N LEU A 168 -13.37 12.53 -8.67
CA LEU A 168 -14.36 12.94 -7.66
C LEU A 168 -14.88 14.35 -7.95
N THR A 169 -16.18 14.51 -7.78
CA THR A 169 -16.84 15.80 -7.72
C THR A 169 -16.47 16.54 -6.42
N GLU A 170 -16.63 17.86 -6.40
CA GLU A 170 -16.39 18.69 -5.20
C GLU A 170 -17.20 18.22 -3.98
N LYS A 171 -18.39 17.65 -4.22
CA LYS A 171 -19.22 17.07 -3.17
C LYS A 171 -18.60 15.81 -2.56
N GLU A 172 -18.04 14.93 -3.39
CA GLU A 172 -17.39 13.70 -2.93
C GLU A 172 -16.08 13.98 -2.19
N GLN A 173 -15.37 15.07 -2.53
CA GLN A 173 -14.21 15.51 -1.77
C GLN A 173 -14.56 15.95 -0.34
N GLN A 174 -15.77 16.51 -0.13
CA GLN A 174 -16.27 16.85 1.20
C GLN A 174 -16.74 15.63 2.01
N GLU A 175 -17.04 14.51 1.35
CA GLU A 175 -17.53 13.26 1.96
C GLU A 175 -16.41 12.24 2.26
N LEU A 176 -15.12 12.63 2.17
CA LEU A 176 -13.99 11.75 2.46
C LEU A 176 -14.07 11.16 3.88
N VAL A 177 -14.21 9.84 3.95
CA VAL A 177 -14.25 9.07 5.19
C VAL A 177 -12.83 8.63 5.53
N ASP A 178 -12.40 8.93 6.76
CA ASP A 178 -11.11 8.48 7.25
C ASP A 178 -11.10 6.96 7.44
N LEU A 179 -9.95 6.30 7.25
CA LEU A 179 -9.85 4.83 7.33
C LEU A 179 -10.34 4.25 8.66
N VAL A 180 -10.36 5.04 9.73
CA VAL A 180 -10.88 4.65 11.04
C VAL A 180 -12.40 4.76 11.18
N ASP A 181 -13.03 5.50 10.28
CA ASP A 181 -14.47 5.79 10.29
C ASP A 181 -15.24 4.97 9.24
N VAL A 182 -14.56 4.02 8.59
CA VAL A 182 -15.19 3.11 7.63
C VAL A 182 -16.19 2.17 8.32
N LYS A 183 -17.33 1.96 7.66
CA LYS A 183 -18.45 1.17 8.17
C LYS A 183 -18.60 -0.10 7.34
N LEU A 184 -18.82 -1.21 8.03
CA LEU A 184 -19.11 -2.49 7.39
C LEU A 184 -20.37 -2.37 6.52
N GLY A 185 -20.29 -2.90 5.28
CA GLY A 185 -21.39 -2.87 4.32
C GLY A 185 -21.50 -1.58 3.49
N GLN A 186 -20.54 -0.65 3.64
CA GLN A 186 -20.39 0.51 2.75
C GLN A 186 -19.23 0.30 1.78
N GLU A 187 -19.34 0.87 0.58
CA GLU A 187 -18.28 0.89 -0.43
C GLU A 187 -17.47 2.17 -0.28
N TYR A 188 -16.15 2.03 -0.24
CA TYR A 188 -15.21 3.15 -0.13
C TYR A 188 -14.17 3.03 -1.24
N GLU A 189 -13.84 4.13 -1.87
CA GLU A 189 -12.69 4.21 -2.77
C GLU A 189 -11.44 4.56 -1.96
N LEU A 190 -10.38 3.77 -2.12
CA LEU A 190 -9.15 3.94 -1.36
C LEU A 190 -8.38 5.16 -1.88
N VAL A 191 -7.85 5.97 -0.96
CA VAL A 191 -6.98 7.11 -1.27
C VAL A 191 -5.55 6.75 -0.86
N VAL A 192 -4.65 6.57 -1.83
CA VAL A 192 -3.31 6.02 -1.57
C VAL A 192 -2.22 7.11 -1.55
N THR A 193 -1.79 7.53 -0.36
CA THR A 193 -0.53 8.29 -0.19
C THR A 193 0.63 7.34 0.12
N THR A 194 1.61 7.21 -0.78
CA THR A 194 2.87 6.48 -0.51
C THR A 194 4.00 7.46 -0.22
N TYR A 195 5.14 6.98 0.30
CA TYR A 195 6.31 7.84 0.52
C TYR A 195 6.95 8.28 -0.81
N ALA A 196 6.73 7.50 -1.89
CA ALA A 196 7.22 7.77 -3.24
C ALA A 196 6.28 8.63 -4.10
N GLY A 197 5.06 8.89 -3.63
CA GLY A 197 4.03 9.61 -4.38
C GLY A 197 2.89 10.04 -3.47
N LEU A 198 2.86 11.34 -3.15
CA LEU A 198 1.77 11.99 -2.43
C LEU A 198 0.62 12.27 -3.39
N TYR A 199 -0.19 11.24 -3.61
CA TYR A 199 -1.37 11.36 -4.43
C TYR A 199 -2.58 10.91 -3.65
N ARG A 200 -3.72 11.54 -3.89
CA ARG A 200 -4.99 10.99 -3.46
C ARG A 200 -5.59 10.23 -4.64
N VAL A 201 -5.00 9.09 -4.99
CA VAL A 201 -5.51 8.25 -6.08
C VAL A 201 -6.68 7.48 -5.53
N VAL A 202 -7.87 7.78 -6.05
CA VAL A 202 -9.07 6.97 -5.91
C VAL A 202 -8.81 5.61 -6.58
N ASP A 203 -9.47 4.52 -6.19
CA ASP A 203 -9.41 3.24 -6.91
C ASP A 203 -10.83 2.70 -7.06
N SER A 204 -11.28 2.45 -8.30
CA SER A 204 -12.61 1.86 -8.56
C SER A 204 -12.46 0.38 -8.92
N TYR A 205 -12.23 -0.46 -7.91
CA TYR A 205 -12.70 -1.86 -7.93
C TYR A 205 -12.70 -2.48 -6.53
N PHE A 206 -13.89 -2.61 -5.95
CA PHE A 206 -14.20 -3.77 -5.13
C PHE A 206 -15.13 -4.67 -5.93
N SER A 207 -14.82 -5.98 -5.99
CA SER A 207 -15.73 -6.96 -6.56
C SER A 207 -17.15 -6.78 -5.98
N PRO A 208 -18.21 -6.67 -6.81
CA PRO A 208 -19.58 -6.42 -6.33
C PRO A 208 -20.18 -7.60 -5.55
N LYS A 209 -19.42 -8.67 -5.33
CA LYS A 209 -19.76 -9.77 -4.44
C LYS A 209 -18.68 -9.94 -3.39
N CYS A 210 -18.79 -9.18 -2.31
CA CYS A 210 -18.18 -9.57 -1.04
C CYS A 210 -18.83 -10.92 -0.63
N PRO A 211 -18.09 -12.02 -0.45
CA PRO A 211 -18.69 -13.22 0.12
C PRO A 211 -19.23 -12.86 1.50
N LYS A 212 -20.53 -13.08 1.73
CA LYS A 212 -21.18 -12.83 3.02
C LYS A 212 -20.46 -13.64 4.10
N TRP A 213 -19.56 -13.00 4.84
CA TRP A 213 -18.95 -13.60 6.01
C TRP A 213 -19.99 -13.60 7.14
N SER A 214 -20.36 -14.81 7.56
CA SER A 214 -21.20 -15.03 8.75
C SER A 214 -20.39 -15.91 9.69
N PRO A 215 -20.19 -15.54 10.97
CA PRO A 215 -19.56 -16.44 11.93
C PRO A 215 -20.38 -17.74 12.04
N GLY A 216 -19.77 -18.90 11.74
CA GLY A 216 -20.34 -20.20 12.12
C GLY A 216 -20.53 -21.27 11.05
N HIS A 217 -20.27 -21.03 9.76
CA HIS A 217 -20.42 -22.10 8.74
C HIS A 217 -19.08 -22.61 8.20
N LYS A 218 -18.67 -23.76 8.74
CA LYS A 218 -17.68 -24.67 8.14
C LYS A 218 -18.31 -25.34 6.93
N GLN A 219 -17.86 -25.01 5.70
CA GLN A 219 -17.62 -25.92 4.57
C GLN A 219 -17.45 -25.12 3.27
N TRP A 220 -16.33 -25.37 2.57
CA TRP A 220 -16.17 -25.02 1.16
C TRP A 220 -16.81 -26.13 0.33
N GLY A 221 -17.98 -25.86 -0.25
CA GLY A 221 -18.68 -26.78 -1.15
C GLY A 221 -18.40 -26.42 -2.61
N SER A 222 -18.07 -27.45 -3.38
CA SER A 222 -17.72 -27.48 -4.80
C SER A 222 -18.78 -26.86 -5.73
N ASN A 223 -18.30 -26.30 -6.84
CA ASN A 223 -18.94 -26.40 -8.16
C ASN A 223 -17.86 -26.62 -9.21
#